data_AF-A0A6P0TUF1-F1
#
_entry.id   AF-A0A6P0TUF1-F1
#
_cell.length_a   1.000
_cell.length_b   1.000
_cell.length_c   1.000
_cell.angle_alpha   90.00
_cell.angle_beta   90.00
_cell.angle_gamma   90.00
#
_symmetry.space_group_name_H-M   'P 1'
#
loop_
_entity.id
_entity.type
_entity.pdbx_description
1 polymer ?
#
loop_
_entity_poly.entity_id
_entity_poly.type
_entity_poly.pdbx_seq_one_letter_code
_entity_poly.pdbx_strand_id
1 'polypeptide(L)' 'EMPTEMFKHFFKSFSDAAAANINIKAEGENEHHKIEGIFKAFAKAIKMAVRRDPFSDALPSTKGTL' A
#
# COMPACT_ATOMS: atom_id res chain seq x y z
N GLU A 1 -8.96 11.80 -19.90
CA GLU A 1 -8.30 10.50 -19.64
C GLU A 1 -7.32 10.65 -18.50
N MET A 2 -7.01 9.56 -17.78
CA MET A 2 -6.04 9.57 -16.70
C MET A 2 -4.74 8.89 -17.16
N PRO A 3 -3.60 9.60 -17.18
CA PRO A 3 -2.33 9.04 -17.64
C PRO A 3 -1.80 7.93 -16.72
N THR A 4 -1.14 6.91 -17.27
CA THR A 4 -0.66 5.74 -16.49
C THR A 4 0.50 6.08 -15.55
N GLU A 5 1.26 7.13 -15.82
CA GLU A 5 2.29 7.66 -14.93
C GLU A 5 1.73 8.17 -13.60
N MET A 6 0.46 8.62 -13.58
CA MET A 6 -0.17 9.15 -12.37
C MET A 6 -0.34 8.09 -11.28
N PHE A 7 -0.37 6.80 -11.63
CA PHE A 7 -0.49 5.73 -10.64
C PHE A 7 0.76 5.60 -9.78
N LYS A 8 1.94 5.69 -10.38
CA LYS A 8 3.20 5.72 -9.62
C LYS A 8 3.25 6.94 -8.70
N HIS A 9 2.85 8.10 -9.22
CA HIS A 9 2.77 9.33 -8.42
C HIS A 9 1.77 9.23 -7.26
N PHE A 10 0.62 8.59 -7.47
CA PHE A 10 -0.36 8.34 -6.42
C PHE A 10 0.25 7.54 -5.28
N PHE A 11 0.86 6.38 -5.55
CA PHE A 11 1.43 5.54 -4.50
C PHE A 11 2.61 6.18 -3.79
N LYS A 12 3.43 6.97 -4.52
CA LYS A 12 4.51 7.75 -3.91
C LYS A 12 3.98 8.85 -3.00
N SER A 13 2.98 9.60 -3.45
CA SER A 13 2.36 10.64 -2.63
C SER A 13 1.67 10.05 -1.39
N PHE A 14 1.02 8.90 -1.56
CA PHE A 14 0.41 8.16 -0.46
C PHE A 14 1.46 7.70 0.56
N SER A 15 2.56 7.05 0.11
CA SER A 15 3.60 6.55 1.00
C SER A 15 4.23 7.66 1.84
N ASP A 16 4.44 8.82 1.21
CA ASP A 16 5.06 9.98 1.86
C ASP A 16 4.13 10.60 2.90
N ALA A 17 2.86 10.81 2.54
CA ALA A 17 1.87 11.39 3.44
C ALA A 17 1.48 10.45 4.60
N ALA A 18 1.41 9.15 4.34
CA ALA A 18 1.06 8.14 5.34
C ALA A 18 2.27 7.72 6.22
N ALA A 19 3.47 8.21 5.92
CA ALA A 19 4.73 7.74 6.53
C ALA A 19 4.83 6.19 6.50
N ALA A 20 4.50 5.59 5.35
CA ALA A 20 4.40 4.15 5.18
C ALA A 20 5.33 3.64 4.10
N ASN A 21 5.94 2.48 4.34
CA ASN A 21 6.72 1.78 3.32
C ASN A 21 5.79 0.93 2.46
N ILE A 22 5.74 1.22 1.16
CA ILE A 22 4.88 0.51 0.19
C ILE A 22 5.75 -0.06 -0.92
N ASN A 23 5.58 -1.36 -1.17
CA ASN A 23 6.22 -2.04 -2.29
C ASN A 23 5.16 -2.67 -3.20
N ILE A 24 5.24 -2.39 -4.50
CA ILE A 24 4.27 -2.82 -5.50
C ILE A 24 5.02 -3.44 -6.68
N LYS A 25 4.57 -4.62 -7.11
CA LYS A 25 4.99 -5.29 -8.34
C LYS A 25 3.76 -5.88 -9.02
N ALA A 26 3.65 -5.71 -10.34
CA ALA A 26 2.59 -6.29 -11.16
C ALA A 26 3.15 -6.73 -12.51
N GLU A 27 2.64 -7.84 -13.03
CA GLU A 27 2.99 -8.41 -14.34
C GLU A 27 1.69 -8.64 -15.12
N GLY A 28 1.72 -8.46 -16.44
CA GLY A 28 0.54 -8.59 -17.31
C GLY A 28 0.58 -7.67 -18.53
N GLU A 29 -0.24 -7.96 -19.52
CA GLU A 29 -0.24 -7.27 -20.82
C GLU A 29 -1.21 -6.08 -20.88
N ASN A 30 -2.29 -6.11 -20.09
CA ASN A 30 -3.29 -5.05 -20.06
C ASN A 30 -3.03 -4.08 -18.89
N GLU A 31 -2.70 -2.83 -19.20
CA GLU A 31 -2.42 -1.79 -18.19
C GLU A 31 -3.59 -1.56 -17.23
N HIS A 32 -4.83 -1.49 -17.73
CA HIS A 32 -6.01 -1.27 -16.92
C HIS A 32 -6.18 -2.39 -15.87
N HIS A 33 -6.04 -3.65 -16.28
CA HIS A 33 -6.13 -4.78 -15.35
C HIS A 33 -4.97 -4.80 -14.34
N LYS A 34 -3.75 -4.44 -14.76
CA LYS A 34 -2.61 -4.33 -13.81
C LYS A 34 -2.88 -3.30 -12.74
N ILE A 35 -3.32 -2.11 -13.13
CA ILE A 35 -3.65 -1.02 -12.22
C ILE A 35 -4.75 -1.45 -11.25
N GLU A 36 -5.85 -1.99 -11.77
CA GLU A 36 -6.96 -2.45 -10.94
C GLU A 36 -6.50 -3.54 -9.94
N GLY A 37 -5.68 -4.48 -10.42
CA GLY A 37 -5.06 -5.50 -9.59
C GLY A 37 -4.19 -4.92 -8.47
N ILE A 38 -3.38 -3.91 -8.78
CA ILE A 38 -2.57 -3.17 -7.79
C ILE A 38 -3.46 -2.54 -6.72
N PHE A 39 -4.52 -1.81 -7.10
CA PHE A 39 -5.42 -1.17 -6.12
C PHE A 39 -6.14 -2.19 -5.24
N LYS A 40 -6.60 -3.30 -5.80
CA LYS A 40 -7.24 -4.39 -5.03
C LYS A 40 -6.26 -5.03 -4.05
N ALA A 41 -5.04 -5.33 -4.48
CA ALA A 41 -3.99 -5.89 -3.64
C ALA A 41 -3.59 -4.90 -2.51
N PHE A 42 -3.41 -3.63 -2.87
CA PHE A 42 -3.10 -2.55 -1.94
C PHE A 42 -4.19 -2.36 -0.87
N ALA A 43 -5.46 -2.34 -1.26
CA ALA A 43 -6.58 -2.22 -0.31
C ALA A 43 -6.58 -3.36 0.70
N LYS A 44 -6.30 -4.59 0.26
CA LYS A 44 -6.19 -5.76 1.15
C LYS A 44 -4.97 -5.64 2.07
N ALA A 45 -3.82 -5.21 1.55
CA ALA A 45 -2.59 -5.02 2.33
C ALA A 45 -2.76 -3.98 3.44
N ILE A 46 -3.32 -2.81 3.13
CA ILE A 46 -3.60 -1.78 4.13
C ILE A 46 -4.57 -2.28 5.18
N LYS A 47 -5.67 -2.93 4.78
CA LYS A 47 -6.64 -3.49 5.73
C LYS A 47 -5.98 -4.43 6.74
N MET A 48 -5.00 -5.22 6.32
CA MET A 48 -4.24 -6.08 7.21
C MET A 48 -3.28 -5.28 8.09
N ALA A 49 -2.56 -4.30 7.53
CA ALA A 49 -1.57 -3.51 8.24
C ALA A 49 -2.15 -2.62 9.35
N VAL A 50 -3.34 -2.03 9.15
CA VAL A 50 -3.98 -1.14 10.13
C VAL A 50 -4.85 -1.87 11.15
N ARG A 51 -5.01 -3.19 11.01
CA ARG A 51 -5.83 -3.97 11.93
C ARG A 51 -5.16 -4.02 13.30
N ARG A 52 -5.90 -3.62 14.34
CA ARG A 52 -5.45 -3.81 15.72
C ARG A 52 -5.40 -5.30 16.06
N ASP A 53 -4.32 -5.70 16.72
CA ASP A 53 -4.21 -7.04 17.29
C ASP A 53 -5.19 -7.14 18.48
N PRO A 54 -6.20 -8.03 18.45
CA PRO A 54 -7.14 -8.16 19.56
C PRO A 54 -6.53 -8.79 20.81
N PHE A 55 -5.30 -9.32 20.74
CA PHE A 55 -4.63 -10.02 21.83
C PHE A 55 -3.43 -9.25 22.40
N SER A 56 -3.05 -8.12 21.80
CA SER A 56 -1.86 -7.37 22.21
C SER A 56 -1.98 -5.88 21.88
N ASP A 57 -1.74 -5.04 22.88
CA ASP A 57 -1.55 -3.60 22.71
C ASP A 57 -0.06 -3.22 22.55
N ALA A 58 0.83 -4.20 22.38
CA ALA A 58 2.26 -3.96 22.27
C ALA A 58 2.61 -3.21 20.97
N LEU A 59 3.51 -2.23 21.06
CA LEU A 59 4.05 -1.57 19.88
C LEU A 59 4.88 -2.58 19.07
N PRO A 60 4.61 -2.79 17.77
CA PRO A 60 5.33 -3.76 16.94
C PRO A 60 6.69 -3.21 16.49
N SER A 61 7.53 -2.80 17.44
CA SER A 61 8.88 -2.28 17.21
C SER A 61 9.80 -2.58 18.38
N THR A 62 10.95 -3.19 18.10
CA THR A 62 12.00 -3.45 19.10
C THR A 62 12.68 -2.20 19.61
N LYS A 63 12.55 -1.07 18.88
CA LYS A 63 13.11 0.23 19.26
C LYS A 63 12.18 1.06 20.15
N GLY A 64 10.97 0.59 20.40
CA GLY A 64 9.98 1.33 21.19
C GLY A 64 9.38 2.56 20.48
N THR A 65 9.64 2.72 19.18
CA THR A 65 9.04 3.78 18.33
C THR A 65 8.76 3.23 16.92
N LEU A 66 7.79 3.81 16.23
CA LEU A 66 7.53 3.62 14.80
C LEU A 66 8.00 4.84 14.01
#